data_AF-A0A382WNJ0-F1
#
_entry.id   AF-A0A382WNJ0-F1
#
_cell.length_a   1.000
_cell.length_b   1.000
_cell.length_c   1.000
_cell.angle_alpha   90.00
_cell.angle_beta   90.00
_cell.angle_gamma   90.00
#
_symmetry.space_group_name_H-M   'P 1'
#
loop_
_entity.id
_entity.type
_entity.pdbx_description
1 polymer ?
#
loop_
_entity_poly.entity_id
_entity_poly.type
_entity_poly.pdbx_seq_one_letter_code
_entity_poly.pdbx_strand_id
1 'polypeptide(L)'
;LGNVFWMKIGGTVIMGSAIAAVTQWVENDKQTEWMIALIACGFLFQTTNVIDFYFQSQVQSKFAVRAQVLQLFIISTFKIYLVLSEAQLIWFAFALMLEQTVTAVLFVAMYRWKVEWLPFFSFRWQKAKSLLKDAWPLIFAGMVVSIYMKIDQVMLKEMLDAKAVGVYAAAVKLCEAWYFIPTAVTASLFPAIVSAKQKSEILYQKRLQKFYDLMIWGAVAVALPTTLLADWVVQFLYGEDFLGAADILRIYIWTGIFVSLGIASSKWLIVEKLER
;
A
#
# COMPACT_ATOMS: atom_id res chain seq x y z
N LEU A 1 -16.53 7.05 -13.88
CA LEU A 1 -16.08 5.75 -14.41
C LEU A 1 -15.27 5.96 -15.69
N GLY A 2 -15.87 6.17 -16.88
CA GLY A 2 -15.13 6.29 -18.16
C GLY A 2 -13.95 7.28 -18.18
N ASN A 3 -14.15 8.53 -17.76
CA ASN A 3 -13.05 9.51 -17.68
C ASN A 3 -11.89 9.05 -16.80
N VAL A 4 -12.19 8.52 -15.62
CA VAL A 4 -11.17 8.08 -14.66
C VAL A 4 -10.44 6.84 -15.19
N PHE A 5 -11.16 5.94 -15.85
CA PHE A 5 -10.58 4.76 -16.51
C PHE A 5 -9.56 5.17 -17.58
N TRP A 6 -9.94 6.06 -18.51
CA TRP A 6 -9.03 6.57 -19.54
C TRP A 6 -7.87 7.39 -18.97
N MET A 7 -8.09 8.18 -17.92
CA MET A 7 -7.01 8.87 -17.21
C MET A 7 -6.01 7.88 -16.59
N LYS A 8 -6.48 6.78 -16.00
CA LYS A 8 -5.60 5.74 -15.47
C LYS A 8 -4.84 4.99 -16.57
N ILE A 9 -5.47 4.72 -17.72
CA ILE A 9 -4.76 4.17 -18.89
C ILE A 9 -3.64 5.11 -19.32
N GLY A 10 -3.93 6.41 -19.49
CA GLY A 10 -2.92 7.40 -19.83
C GLY A 10 -1.77 7.44 -18.81
N GLY A 11 -2.08 7.42 -17.51
CA GLY A 11 -1.07 7.34 -16.45
C GLY A 11 -0.23 6.07 -16.51
N THR A 12 -0.84 4.92 -16.83
CA THR A 12 -0.13 3.64 -16.96
C THR A 12 0.81 3.64 -18.16
N VAL A 13 0.41 4.23 -19.28
CA VAL A 13 1.29 4.39 -20.46
C VAL A 13 2.48 5.30 -20.13
N ILE A 14 2.25 6.43 -19.44
CA ILE A 14 3.33 7.32 -19.01
C ILE A 14 4.30 6.58 -18.07
N MET A 15 3.77 5.83 -17.10
CA MET A 15 4.56 5.02 -16.18
C MET A 15 5.36 3.95 -16.91
N GLY A 16 4.74 3.22 -17.84
CA GLY A 16 5.41 2.19 -18.65
C GLY A 16 6.55 2.76 -19.49
N SER A 17 6.33 3.91 -20.14
CA SER A 17 7.37 4.61 -20.89
C SER A 17 8.53 5.09 -20.00
N ALA A 18 8.21 5.62 -18.81
CA ALA A 18 9.24 6.04 -17.85
C ALA A 18 10.07 4.85 -17.35
N ILE A 19 9.43 3.72 -17.03
CA ILE A 19 10.12 2.49 -16.64
C ILE A 19 11.03 2.01 -17.78
N ALA A 20 10.53 1.94 -19.01
CA ALA A 20 11.31 1.51 -20.17
C ALA A 20 12.52 2.42 -20.43
N ALA A 21 12.37 3.74 -20.24
CA ALA A 21 13.46 4.69 -20.35
C ALA A 21 14.51 4.47 -19.26
N VAL A 22 14.11 4.27 -18.00
CA VAL A 22 15.03 4.03 -16.89
C VAL A 22 15.77 2.70 -17.05
N THR A 23 15.11 1.64 -17.51
CA THR A 23 15.77 0.34 -17.72
C THR A 23 16.85 0.39 -18.79
N GLN A 24 16.78 1.32 -19.75
CA GLN A 24 17.85 1.50 -20.74
C GLN A 24 19.11 2.15 -20.15
N TRP A 25 18.98 2.87 -19.03
CA TRP A 25 20.06 3.61 -18.40
C TRP A 25 20.73 2.84 -17.27
N VAL A 26 20.04 1.86 -16.70
CA VAL A 26 20.52 1.03 -15.59
C VAL A 26 20.92 -0.33 -16.13
N GLU A 27 22.20 -0.69 -16.01
CA GLU A 27 22.66 -2.04 -16.30
C GLU A 27 21.95 -3.04 -15.38
N ASN A 28 21.06 -3.85 -15.96
CA ASN A 28 20.35 -4.92 -15.28
C ASN A 28 20.52 -6.21 -16.07
N ASP A 29 20.49 -7.34 -15.36
CA ASP A 29 20.39 -8.63 -16.02
C ASP A 29 19.09 -8.74 -16.83
N LYS A 30 19.16 -9.42 -17.99
CA LYS A 30 17.99 -9.65 -18.86
C LYS A 30 16.79 -10.23 -18.10
N GLN A 31 17.02 -11.08 -17.11
CA GLN A 31 15.96 -11.66 -16.29
C GLN A 31 15.22 -10.58 -15.48
N THR A 32 15.94 -9.62 -14.90
CA THR A 32 15.37 -8.50 -14.14
C THR A 32 14.55 -7.58 -15.05
N GLU A 33 15.03 -7.29 -16.26
CA GLU A 33 14.27 -6.52 -17.26
C GLU A 33 12.94 -7.19 -17.63
N TRP A 34 12.95 -8.51 -17.87
CA TRP A 34 11.72 -9.27 -18.15
C TRP A 34 10.75 -9.26 -16.97
N MET A 35 11.25 -9.36 -15.73
CA MET A 35 10.42 -9.26 -14.53
C MET A 35 9.78 -7.87 -14.42
N ILE A 36 10.55 -6.80 -14.65
CA ILE A 36 10.05 -5.42 -14.65
C ILE A 36 8.97 -5.25 -15.72
N ALA A 37 9.19 -5.76 -16.93
CA ALA A 37 8.22 -5.68 -18.02
C ALA A 37 6.92 -6.42 -17.70
N LEU A 38 6.99 -7.63 -17.12
CA LEU A 38 5.82 -8.39 -16.68
C LEU A 38 5.01 -7.65 -15.61
N ILE A 39 5.68 -7.14 -14.57
CA ILE A 39 5.04 -6.37 -13.51
C ILE A 39 4.42 -5.08 -14.08
N ALA A 40 5.14 -4.39 -14.97
CA ALA A 40 4.66 -3.18 -15.61
C ALA A 40 3.39 -3.41 -16.45
N CYS A 41 3.34 -4.53 -17.18
CA CYS A 41 2.15 -4.96 -17.92
C CYS A 41 0.94 -5.16 -16.98
N GLY A 42 1.18 -5.65 -15.76
CA GLY A 42 0.16 -5.80 -14.71
C GLY A 42 -0.59 -4.50 -14.38
N PHE A 43 0.09 -3.34 -14.45
CA PHE A 43 -0.54 -2.05 -14.17
C PHE A 43 -1.65 -1.68 -15.17
N LEU A 44 -1.64 -2.24 -16.39
CA LEU A 44 -2.74 -2.04 -17.34
C LEU A 44 -4.06 -2.58 -16.79
N PHE A 45 -4.02 -3.71 -16.08
CA PHE A 45 -5.20 -4.31 -15.44
C PHE A 45 -5.65 -3.54 -14.20
N GLN A 46 -4.71 -2.90 -13.50
CA GLN A 46 -4.97 -2.06 -12.31
C GLN A 46 -5.87 -0.85 -12.63
N THR A 47 -5.97 -0.44 -13.89
CA THR A 47 -6.91 0.60 -14.35
C THR A 47 -8.37 0.28 -13.99
N THR A 48 -8.70 -1.02 -13.83
CA THR A 48 -10.03 -1.51 -13.45
C THR A 48 -10.41 -1.18 -12.00
N ASN A 49 -9.45 -0.82 -11.15
CA ASN A 49 -9.71 -0.42 -9.74
C ASN A 49 -10.61 0.83 -9.62
N VAL A 50 -10.94 1.51 -10.72
CA VAL A 50 -11.98 2.55 -10.77
C VAL A 50 -13.36 2.01 -10.36
N ILE A 51 -13.59 0.71 -10.53
CA ILE A 51 -14.81 0.01 -10.09
C ILE A 51 -14.90 -0.03 -8.55
N ASP A 52 -13.78 -0.22 -7.85
CA ASP A 52 -13.74 -0.18 -6.39
C ASP A 52 -14.18 1.20 -5.89
N PHE A 53 -13.61 2.28 -6.44
CA PHE A 53 -14.03 3.65 -6.10
C PHE A 53 -15.52 3.91 -6.35
N TYR A 54 -16.12 3.29 -7.37
CA TYR A 54 -17.56 3.38 -7.61
C TYR A 54 -18.37 2.65 -6.53
N PHE A 55 -17.97 1.44 -6.14
CA PHE A 55 -18.65 0.73 -5.05
C PHE A 55 -18.49 1.45 -3.70
N GLN A 56 -17.33 2.05 -3.45
CA GLN A 56 -17.10 2.88 -2.26
C GLN A 56 -17.97 4.12 -2.25
N SER A 57 -18.13 4.83 -3.38
CA SER A 57 -18.98 6.03 -3.43
C SER A 57 -20.48 5.72 -3.26
N GLN A 58 -20.89 4.47 -3.48
CA GLN A 58 -22.27 4.00 -3.26
C GLN A 58 -22.47 3.29 -1.90
N VAL A 59 -21.46 3.29 -1.02
CA VAL A 59 -21.50 2.57 0.29
C VAL A 59 -21.75 1.06 0.12
N GLN A 60 -21.28 0.48 -1.00
CA GLN A 60 -21.40 -0.93 -1.34
C GLN A 60 -20.05 -1.66 -1.39
N SER A 61 -19.07 -1.20 -0.61
CA SER A 61 -17.71 -1.76 -0.56
C SER A 61 -17.66 -3.27 -0.27
N LYS A 62 -18.73 -3.87 0.27
CA LYS A 62 -18.86 -5.32 0.45
C LYS A 62 -18.57 -6.13 -0.83
N PHE A 63 -18.90 -5.60 -2.00
CA PHE A 63 -18.63 -6.28 -3.26
C PHE A 63 -17.15 -6.20 -3.65
N ALA A 64 -16.53 -5.04 -3.43
CA ALA A 64 -15.10 -4.87 -3.64
C ALA A 64 -14.28 -5.76 -2.70
N VAL A 65 -14.65 -5.80 -1.41
CA VAL A 65 -14.00 -6.66 -0.41
C VAL A 65 -14.13 -8.13 -0.76
N ARG A 66 -15.31 -8.61 -1.19
CA ARG A 66 -15.48 -10.01 -1.64
C ARG A 66 -14.59 -10.35 -2.82
N ALA A 67 -14.48 -9.46 -3.81
CA ALA A 67 -13.60 -9.65 -4.96
C ALA A 67 -12.12 -9.70 -4.55
N GLN A 68 -11.68 -8.79 -3.68
CA GLN A 68 -10.30 -8.76 -3.17
C GLN A 68 -9.96 -10.00 -2.34
N VAL A 69 -10.88 -10.46 -1.48
CA VAL A 69 -10.68 -11.69 -0.69
C VAL A 69 -10.57 -12.92 -1.60
N LEU A 70 -11.46 -13.05 -2.60
CA LEU A 70 -11.38 -14.14 -3.58
C LEU A 70 -10.08 -14.09 -4.39
N GLN A 71 -9.67 -12.91 -4.85
CA GLN A 71 -8.38 -12.73 -5.51
C GLN A 71 -7.22 -13.16 -4.60
N LEU A 72 -7.22 -12.73 -3.34
CA LEU A 72 -6.19 -13.11 -2.37
C LEU A 72 -6.09 -14.63 -2.23
N PHE A 73 -7.21 -15.35 -2.13
CA PHE A 73 -7.21 -16.82 -2.06
C PHE A 73 -6.64 -17.46 -3.33
N ILE A 74 -7.07 -17.02 -4.52
CA ILE A 74 -6.62 -17.57 -5.81
C ILE A 74 -5.11 -17.36 -5.97
N ILE A 75 -4.63 -16.14 -5.74
CA ILE A 75 -3.23 -15.77 -5.91
C ILE A 75 -2.34 -16.42 -4.86
N SER A 76 -2.79 -16.50 -3.60
CA SER A 76 -2.02 -17.15 -2.54
C SER A 76 -1.85 -18.64 -2.82
N THR A 77 -2.92 -19.31 -3.27
CA THR A 77 -2.85 -20.72 -3.70
C THR A 77 -1.85 -20.90 -4.85
N PHE A 78 -1.89 -20.02 -5.85
CA PHE A 78 -0.95 -20.04 -6.95
C PHE A 78 0.50 -19.80 -6.51
N LYS A 79 0.74 -18.81 -5.64
CA LYS A 79 2.08 -18.53 -5.08
C LYS A 79 2.61 -19.72 -4.26
N ILE A 80 1.77 -20.37 -3.45
CA ILE A 80 2.15 -21.58 -2.70
C ILE A 80 2.52 -22.72 -3.65
N TYR A 81 1.74 -22.93 -4.72
CA TYR A 81 2.06 -23.93 -5.74
C TYR A 81 3.43 -23.67 -6.40
N LEU A 82 3.75 -22.41 -6.71
CA LEU A 82 5.05 -22.03 -7.28
C LEU A 82 6.20 -22.31 -6.31
N VAL A 83 6.01 -22.04 -5.01
CA VAL A 83 7.00 -22.35 -3.97
C VAL A 83 7.24 -23.86 -3.87
N LEU A 84 6.18 -24.67 -3.84
CA LEU A 84 6.29 -26.13 -3.76
C LEU A 84 6.92 -26.76 -5.01
N SER A 85 6.83 -26.10 -6.15
CA SER A 85 7.43 -26.54 -7.41
C SER A 85 8.86 -26.03 -7.62
N GLU A 86 9.43 -25.32 -6.63
CA GLU A 86 10.75 -24.66 -6.72
C GLU A 86 10.89 -23.79 -7.98
N ALA A 87 9.80 -23.10 -8.36
CA ALA A 87 9.74 -22.35 -9.60
C ALA A 87 10.72 -21.17 -9.60
N GLN A 88 11.28 -20.86 -10.77
CA GLN A 88 12.17 -19.72 -10.96
C GLN A 88 11.48 -18.38 -10.61
N LEU A 89 12.29 -17.41 -10.16
CA LEU A 89 11.82 -16.09 -9.70
C LEU A 89 10.90 -15.36 -10.70
N ILE A 90 11.08 -15.58 -12.01
CA ILE A 90 10.24 -14.97 -13.05
C ILE A 90 8.76 -15.35 -12.93
N TRP A 91 8.44 -16.55 -12.43
CA TRP A 91 7.06 -16.98 -12.19
C TRP A 91 6.39 -16.20 -11.06
N PHE A 92 7.15 -15.72 -10.08
CA PHE A 92 6.62 -14.83 -9.05
C PHE A 92 6.31 -13.44 -9.60
N ALA A 93 7.10 -12.93 -10.56
CA ALA A 93 6.76 -11.71 -11.29
C ALA A 93 5.49 -11.88 -12.14
N PHE A 94 5.34 -13.04 -12.78
CA PHE A 94 4.10 -13.40 -13.47
C PHE A 94 2.92 -13.50 -12.49
N ALA A 95 3.10 -14.05 -11.29
CA ALA A 95 2.05 -14.09 -10.26
C ALA A 95 1.60 -12.69 -9.81
N LEU A 96 2.49 -11.70 -9.77
CA LEU A 96 2.14 -10.30 -9.48
C LEU A 96 1.32 -9.66 -10.61
N MET A 97 1.65 -9.97 -11.87
CA MET A 97 0.84 -9.55 -13.02
C MET A 97 -0.55 -10.20 -12.96
N LEU A 98 -0.59 -11.52 -12.72
CA LEU A 98 -1.81 -12.32 -12.63
C LEU A 98 -2.71 -11.84 -11.49
N GLU A 99 -2.13 -11.37 -10.39
CA GLU A 99 -2.85 -10.72 -9.29
C GLU A 99 -3.65 -9.49 -9.74
N GLN A 100 -3.06 -8.61 -10.56
CA GLN A 100 -3.80 -7.46 -11.11
C GLN A 100 -4.85 -7.91 -12.13
N THR A 101 -4.54 -8.92 -12.96
CA THR A 101 -5.48 -9.49 -13.94
C THR A 101 -6.70 -10.11 -13.28
N VAL A 102 -6.52 -10.95 -12.26
CA VAL A 102 -7.61 -11.59 -11.50
C VAL A 102 -8.46 -10.54 -10.79
N THR A 103 -7.82 -9.53 -10.19
CA THR A 103 -8.54 -8.39 -9.59
C THR A 103 -9.43 -7.69 -10.62
N ALA A 104 -8.89 -7.41 -11.80
CA ALA A 104 -9.63 -6.77 -12.89
C ALA A 104 -10.83 -7.62 -13.35
N VAL A 105 -10.62 -8.92 -13.58
CA VAL A 105 -11.69 -9.85 -13.99
C VAL A 105 -12.79 -9.90 -12.94
N LEU A 106 -12.45 -10.04 -11.66
CA LEU A 106 -13.44 -10.10 -10.58
C LEU A 106 -14.21 -8.78 -10.43
N PHE A 107 -13.55 -7.62 -10.54
CA PHE A 107 -14.24 -6.33 -10.51
C PHE A 107 -15.19 -6.15 -11.70
N VAL A 108 -14.78 -6.53 -12.91
CA VAL A 108 -15.65 -6.48 -14.08
C VAL A 108 -16.87 -7.41 -13.92
N ALA A 109 -16.65 -8.64 -13.44
CA ALA A 109 -17.72 -9.60 -13.20
C ALA A 109 -18.73 -9.06 -12.16
N MET A 110 -18.24 -8.54 -11.03
CA MET A 110 -19.08 -7.97 -9.97
C MET A 110 -19.84 -6.72 -10.43
N TYR A 111 -19.21 -5.87 -11.23
CA TYR A 111 -19.87 -4.69 -11.79
C TYR A 111 -20.96 -5.08 -12.79
N ARG A 112 -20.69 -6.04 -13.67
CA ARG A 112 -21.65 -6.50 -14.68
C ARG A 112 -22.86 -7.20 -14.05
N TRP A 113 -22.67 -7.89 -12.93
CA TRP A 113 -23.77 -8.48 -12.16
C TRP A 113 -24.69 -7.44 -11.50
N LYS A 114 -24.22 -6.20 -11.27
CA LYS A 114 -24.98 -5.17 -10.53
C LYS A 114 -25.55 -4.02 -11.34
N VAL A 115 -24.85 -3.57 -12.39
CA VAL A 115 -25.18 -2.32 -13.10
C VAL A 115 -25.44 -2.56 -14.60
N GLU A 116 -25.24 -3.80 -15.07
CA GLU A 116 -25.46 -4.29 -16.44
C GLU A 116 -24.55 -3.70 -17.54
N TRP A 117 -24.26 -2.38 -17.57
CA TRP A 117 -23.43 -1.76 -18.61
C TRP A 117 -22.23 -0.96 -18.08
N LEU A 118 -21.05 -1.22 -18.64
CA LEU A 118 -19.80 -0.56 -18.28
C LEU A 118 -19.67 0.78 -19.02
N PRO A 119 -19.72 1.93 -18.35
CA PRO A 119 -19.60 3.24 -18.99
C PRO A 119 -18.12 3.59 -19.25
N PHE A 120 -17.33 2.65 -19.78
CA PHE A 120 -15.93 2.88 -20.16
C PHE A 120 -15.81 3.75 -21.41
N PHE A 121 -16.85 3.77 -22.25
CA PHE A 121 -16.85 4.49 -23.53
C PHE A 121 -17.13 6.00 -23.42
N SER A 122 -17.55 6.51 -22.25
CA SER A 122 -17.79 7.95 -22.10
C SER A 122 -16.51 8.68 -21.68
N PHE A 123 -15.90 9.40 -22.62
CA PHE A 123 -14.79 10.34 -22.33
C PHE A 123 -15.22 11.79 -22.57
N ARG A 124 -15.01 12.67 -21.58
CA ARG A 124 -15.29 14.11 -21.62
C ARG A 124 -14.06 14.86 -21.13
N TRP A 125 -13.38 15.55 -22.04
CA TRP A 125 -12.13 16.24 -21.78
C TRP A 125 -12.23 17.27 -20.65
N GLN A 126 -13.29 18.09 -20.61
CA GLN A 126 -13.49 19.09 -19.56
C GLN A 126 -13.51 18.46 -18.15
N LYS A 127 -14.20 17.32 -18.01
CA LYS A 127 -14.27 16.61 -16.72
C LYS A 127 -12.95 15.94 -16.39
N ALA A 128 -12.24 15.38 -17.37
CA ALA A 128 -10.89 14.84 -17.16
C ALA A 128 -9.89 15.93 -16.69
N LYS A 129 -9.92 17.11 -17.32
CA LYS A 129 -9.07 18.25 -16.94
C LYS A 129 -9.36 18.76 -15.53
N SER A 130 -10.64 18.87 -15.16
CA SER A 130 -11.04 19.24 -13.79
C SER A 130 -10.52 18.22 -12.77
N LEU A 131 -10.77 16.93 -13.00
CA LEU A 131 -10.32 15.87 -12.10
C LEU A 131 -8.79 15.81 -12.00
N LEU A 132 -8.07 16.04 -13.10
CA LEU A 132 -6.61 16.06 -13.09
C LEU A 132 -6.08 17.26 -12.30
N LYS A 133 -6.70 18.44 -12.42
CA LYS A 133 -6.34 19.63 -11.63
C LYS A 133 -6.49 19.37 -10.13
N ASP A 134 -7.57 18.70 -9.73
CA ASP A 134 -7.83 18.37 -8.32
C ASP A 134 -6.89 17.25 -7.83
N ALA A 135 -6.54 16.29 -8.70
CA ALA A 135 -5.68 15.17 -8.35
C ALA A 135 -4.18 15.50 -8.38
N TRP A 136 -3.75 16.54 -9.10
CA TRP A 136 -2.34 16.84 -9.34
C TRP A 136 -1.51 17.03 -8.06
N PRO A 137 -1.96 17.79 -7.03
CA PRO A 137 -1.24 17.90 -5.77
C PRO A 137 -1.13 16.55 -5.03
N LEU A 138 -2.19 15.73 -5.09
CA LEU A 138 -2.23 14.41 -4.46
C LEU A 138 -1.30 13.41 -5.16
N ILE A 139 -1.20 13.47 -6.49
CA ILE A 139 -0.26 12.66 -7.28
C ILE A 139 1.17 13.00 -6.87
N PHE A 140 1.51 14.29 -6.80
CA PHE A 140 2.84 14.72 -6.38
C PHE A 140 3.17 14.33 -4.95
N ALA A 141 2.25 14.59 -4.00
CA ALA A 141 2.43 14.18 -2.62
C ALA A 141 2.64 12.66 -2.51
N GLY A 142 1.82 11.86 -3.21
CA GLY A 142 1.95 10.41 -3.24
C GLY A 142 3.26 9.93 -3.84
N MET A 143 3.76 10.59 -4.89
CA MET A 143 5.06 10.28 -5.50
C MET A 143 6.22 10.58 -4.53
N VAL A 144 6.23 11.76 -3.91
CA VAL A 144 7.26 12.14 -2.93
C VAL A 144 7.25 11.19 -1.74
N VAL A 145 6.07 10.84 -1.21
CA VAL A 145 5.96 9.86 -0.12
C VAL A 145 6.45 8.47 -0.55
N SER A 146 6.13 8.03 -1.77
CA SER A 146 6.60 6.72 -2.28
C SER A 146 8.12 6.66 -2.43
N ILE A 147 8.73 7.74 -2.92
CA ILE A 147 10.19 7.88 -2.99
C ILE A 147 10.76 7.88 -1.58
N TYR A 148 10.25 8.71 -0.67
CA TYR A 148 10.70 8.77 0.71
C TYR A 148 10.63 7.41 1.43
N MET A 149 9.58 6.64 1.21
CA MET A 149 9.39 5.31 1.83
C MET A 149 10.24 4.19 1.23
N LYS A 150 10.90 4.42 0.09
CA LYS A 150 11.72 3.40 -0.60
C LYS A 150 13.14 3.86 -0.91
N ILE A 151 13.48 5.11 -0.58
CA ILE A 151 14.82 5.66 -0.84
C ILE A 151 15.88 4.92 -0.04
N ASP A 152 15.54 4.43 1.14
CA ASP A 152 16.36 3.56 1.98
C ASP A 152 16.81 2.30 1.24
N GLN A 153 15.88 1.61 0.54
CA GLN A 153 16.18 0.40 -0.23
C GLN A 153 17.04 0.71 -1.46
N VAL A 154 16.79 1.85 -2.12
CA VAL A 154 17.62 2.29 -3.26
C VAL A 154 19.04 2.62 -2.79
N MET A 155 19.18 3.38 -1.70
CA MET A 155 20.48 3.71 -1.11
C MET A 155 21.23 2.45 -0.67
N LEU A 156 20.56 1.50 0.00
CA LEU A 156 21.18 0.25 0.42
C LEU A 156 21.64 -0.60 -0.78
N LYS A 157 20.90 -0.60 -1.89
CA LYS A 157 21.32 -1.30 -3.11
C LYS A 157 22.65 -0.77 -3.65
N GLU A 158 22.79 0.56 -3.69
CA GLU A 158 23.99 1.23 -4.22
C GLU A 158 25.17 1.21 -3.24
N MET A 159 24.91 1.20 -1.93
CA MET A 159 25.95 1.19 -0.89
C MET A 159 26.47 -0.22 -0.57
N LEU A 160 25.63 -1.24 -0.73
CA LEU A 160 25.92 -2.63 -0.38
C LEU A 160 25.66 -3.54 -1.58
N ASP A 161 24.53 -4.24 -1.59
CA ASP A 161 24.14 -5.17 -2.65
C ASP A 161 22.64 -5.51 -2.57
N ALA A 162 22.14 -6.26 -3.57
CA ALA A 162 20.75 -6.70 -3.62
C ALA A 162 20.38 -7.67 -2.46
N LYS A 163 21.35 -8.41 -1.92
CA LYS A 163 21.12 -9.33 -0.79
C LYS A 163 20.80 -8.55 0.49
N ALA A 164 21.58 -7.51 0.80
CA ALA A 164 21.31 -6.61 1.92
C ALA A 164 19.93 -5.95 1.80
N VAL A 165 19.54 -5.53 0.59
CA VAL A 165 18.19 -5.00 0.33
C VAL A 165 17.11 -6.03 0.60
N GLY A 166 17.32 -7.30 0.25
CA GLY A 166 16.38 -8.39 0.55
C GLY A 166 16.18 -8.60 2.05
N VAL A 167 17.26 -8.63 2.83
CA VAL A 167 17.24 -8.76 4.29
C VAL A 167 16.55 -7.56 4.94
N TYR A 168 16.89 -6.34 4.51
CA TYR A 168 16.28 -5.11 4.99
C TYR A 168 14.78 -5.04 4.64
N ALA A 169 14.41 -5.32 3.40
CA ALA A 169 13.02 -5.28 2.94
C ALA A 169 12.14 -6.29 3.67
N ALA A 170 12.68 -7.46 4.06
CA ALA A 170 11.97 -8.43 4.89
C ALA A 170 11.62 -7.85 6.27
N ALA A 171 12.59 -7.23 6.95
CA ALA A 171 12.37 -6.58 8.25
C ALA A 171 11.38 -5.41 8.16
N VAL A 172 11.55 -4.54 7.17
CA VAL A 172 10.65 -3.39 6.95
C VAL A 172 9.22 -3.86 6.67
N LYS A 173 9.03 -4.91 5.87
CA LYS A 173 7.70 -5.44 5.55
C LYS A 173 6.97 -5.96 6.80
N LEU A 174 7.69 -6.60 7.73
CA LEU A 174 7.11 -7.01 9.03
C LEU A 174 6.69 -5.80 9.87
N CYS A 175 7.50 -4.74 9.89
CA CYS A 175 7.18 -3.51 10.62
C CYS A 175 5.99 -2.76 10.01
N GLU A 176 5.95 -2.62 8.68
CA GLU A 176 4.87 -1.93 7.97
C GLU A 176 3.50 -2.63 8.18
N ALA A 177 3.48 -3.95 8.38
CA ALA A 177 2.24 -4.70 8.63
C ALA A 177 1.49 -4.20 9.88
N TRP A 178 2.21 -3.69 10.89
CA TRP A 178 1.64 -3.14 12.10
C TRP A 178 0.88 -1.81 11.87
N TYR A 179 1.25 -1.01 10.86
CA TYR A 179 0.74 0.36 10.66
C TYR A 179 -0.78 0.43 10.40
N PHE A 180 -1.39 -0.69 10.02
CA PHE A 180 -2.85 -0.78 9.90
C PHE A 180 -3.57 -0.53 11.24
N ILE A 181 -3.01 -0.99 12.36
CA ILE A 181 -3.66 -0.91 13.68
C ILE A 181 -3.86 0.53 14.16
N PRO A 182 -2.82 1.39 14.24
CA PRO A 182 -3.02 2.79 14.64
C PRO A 182 -3.93 3.54 13.67
N THR A 183 -3.89 3.21 12.37
CA THR A 183 -4.80 3.78 11.37
C THR A 183 -6.27 3.43 11.66
N ALA A 184 -6.56 2.16 11.95
CA ALA A 184 -7.91 1.69 12.26
C ALA A 184 -8.43 2.29 13.57
N VAL A 185 -7.59 2.34 14.61
CA VAL A 185 -7.95 2.95 15.90
C VAL A 185 -8.24 4.44 15.71
N THR A 186 -7.42 5.15 14.94
CA THR A 186 -7.65 6.56 14.61
C THR A 186 -8.96 6.75 13.86
N ALA A 187 -9.23 5.96 12.81
CA ALA A 187 -10.47 6.05 12.06
C ALA A 187 -11.73 5.82 12.92
N SER A 188 -11.63 4.94 13.93
CA SER A 188 -12.74 4.61 14.83
C SER A 188 -12.95 5.64 15.94
N LEU A 189 -11.88 6.05 16.64
CA LEU A 189 -11.99 6.86 17.85
C LEU A 189 -11.98 8.36 17.57
N PHE A 190 -11.32 8.80 16.50
CA PHE A 190 -11.10 10.22 16.25
C PHE A 190 -12.40 11.04 16.07
N PRO A 191 -13.45 10.55 15.37
CA PRO A 191 -14.74 11.26 15.30
C PRO A 191 -15.38 11.52 16.69
N ALA A 192 -15.23 10.56 17.62
CA ALA A 192 -15.72 10.71 18.99
C ALA A 192 -14.90 11.73 19.81
N ILE A 193 -13.62 11.92 19.48
CA ILE A 193 -12.76 12.95 20.08
C ILE A 193 -13.22 14.33 19.58
N VAL A 194 -13.39 14.50 18.26
CA VAL A 194 -13.79 15.78 17.66
C VAL A 194 -15.17 16.24 18.14
N SER A 195 -16.14 15.33 18.23
CA SER A 195 -17.48 15.66 18.75
C SER A 195 -17.47 16.14 20.21
N ALA A 196 -16.45 15.78 21.00
CA ALA A 196 -16.31 16.27 22.37
C ALA A 196 -15.95 17.76 22.43
N LYS A 197 -15.26 18.29 21.41
CA LYS A 197 -14.90 19.71 21.30
C LYS A 197 -16.13 20.62 21.27
N GLN A 198 -17.22 20.15 20.67
CA GLN A 198 -18.49 20.88 20.66
C GLN A 198 -19.18 20.94 22.04
N LYS A 199 -18.81 20.04 22.96
CA LYS A 199 -19.42 19.94 24.30
C LYS A 199 -18.60 20.65 25.37
N SER A 200 -17.28 20.44 25.37
CA SER A 200 -16.37 21.02 26.35
C SER A 200 -14.92 20.87 25.88
N GLU A 201 -14.16 21.96 25.96
CA GLU A 201 -12.72 21.96 25.67
C GLU A 201 -11.95 21.04 26.63
N ILE A 202 -12.31 21.01 27.91
CA ILE A 202 -11.67 20.14 28.91
C ILE A 202 -11.89 18.66 28.55
N LEU A 203 -13.10 18.31 28.11
CA LEU A 203 -13.41 16.94 27.70
C LEU A 203 -12.65 16.54 26.43
N TYR A 204 -12.50 17.47 25.49
CA TYR A 204 -11.72 17.27 24.27
C TYR A 204 -10.25 16.98 24.59
N GLN A 205 -9.58 17.82 25.38
CA GLN A 205 -8.19 17.64 25.77
C GLN A 205 -7.97 16.31 26.53
N LYS A 206 -8.89 15.96 27.45
CA LYS A 206 -8.81 14.69 28.18
C LYS A 206 -8.94 13.47 27.26
N ARG A 207 -9.82 13.52 26.25
CA ARG A 207 -9.97 12.43 25.27
C ARG A 207 -8.77 12.36 24.33
N LEU A 208 -8.25 13.51 23.93
CA LEU A 208 -7.06 13.60 23.09
C LEU A 208 -5.83 13.01 23.80
N GLN A 209 -5.60 13.35 25.07
CA GLN A 209 -4.51 12.76 25.87
C GLN A 209 -4.62 11.23 25.93
N LYS A 210 -5.79 10.70 26.30
CA LYS A 210 -6.00 9.24 26.37
C LYS A 210 -5.78 8.56 25.01
N PHE A 211 -6.10 9.25 23.92
CA PHE A 211 -5.87 8.74 22.58
C PHE A 211 -4.37 8.68 22.25
N TYR A 212 -3.59 9.71 22.60
CA TYR A 212 -2.14 9.67 22.46
C TYR A 212 -1.50 8.60 23.37
N ASP A 213 -1.95 8.48 24.61
CA ASP A 213 -1.50 7.42 25.53
C ASP A 213 -1.76 6.04 24.91
N LEU A 214 -2.95 5.82 24.34
CA LEU A 214 -3.28 4.57 23.66
C LEU A 214 -2.39 4.30 22.44
N MET A 215 -2.05 5.33 21.66
CA MET A 215 -1.15 5.20 20.51
C MET A 215 0.27 4.80 20.93
N ILE A 216 0.81 5.46 21.96
CA ILE A 216 2.16 5.17 22.47
C ILE A 216 2.18 3.79 23.11
N TRP A 217 1.31 3.52 24.07
CA TRP A 217 1.31 2.25 24.79
C TRP A 217 0.92 1.08 23.90
N GLY A 218 0.03 1.29 22.92
CA GLY A 218 -0.29 0.29 21.90
C GLY A 218 0.91 -0.06 21.03
N ALA A 219 1.67 0.94 20.58
CA ALA A 219 2.88 0.70 19.80
C ALA A 219 3.99 0.05 20.64
N VAL A 220 4.21 0.48 21.88
CA VAL A 220 5.18 -0.14 22.82
C VAL A 220 4.81 -1.59 23.12
N ALA A 221 3.52 -1.88 23.33
CA ALA A 221 3.03 -3.23 23.58
C ALA A 221 3.29 -4.21 22.43
N VAL A 222 3.53 -3.71 21.21
CA VAL A 222 3.94 -4.54 20.06
C VAL A 222 5.43 -4.47 19.78
N ALA A 223 6.06 -3.32 19.95
CA ALA A 223 7.50 -3.18 19.79
C ALA A 223 8.25 -4.11 20.77
N LEU A 224 7.86 -4.14 22.04
CA LEU A 224 8.53 -4.96 23.06
C LEU A 224 8.52 -6.46 22.74
N PRO A 225 7.37 -7.14 22.52
CA PRO A 225 7.36 -8.55 22.13
C PRO A 225 8.09 -8.80 20.81
N THR A 226 7.96 -7.91 19.83
CA THR A 226 8.61 -8.08 18.52
C THR A 226 10.13 -8.00 18.64
N THR A 227 10.66 -7.08 19.46
CA THR A 227 12.11 -7.01 19.73
C THR A 227 12.61 -8.28 20.42
N LEU A 228 11.88 -8.80 21.41
CA LEU A 228 12.27 -10.01 22.14
C LEU A 228 12.18 -11.29 21.29
N LEU A 229 11.21 -11.34 20.38
CA LEU A 229 10.93 -12.52 19.55
C LEU A 229 11.49 -12.39 18.12
N ALA A 230 12.30 -11.38 17.83
CA ALA A 230 12.71 -11.05 16.46
C ALA A 230 13.39 -12.23 15.74
N ASP A 231 14.33 -12.91 16.39
CA ASP A 231 15.04 -14.06 15.78
C ASP A 231 14.06 -15.18 15.44
N TRP A 232 13.16 -15.50 16.38
CA TRP A 232 12.17 -16.55 16.20
C TRP A 232 11.18 -16.20 15.08
N VAL A 233 10.68 -14.96 15.04
CA VAL A 233 9.76 -14.48 14.00
C VAL A 233 10.42 -14.54 12.62
N VAL A 234 11.66 -14.04 12.51
CA VAL A 234 12.38 -14.02 11.24
C VAL A 234 12.74 -15.42 10.78
N GLN A 235 13.27 -16.27 11.65
CA GLN A 235 13.60 -17.66 11.32
C GLN A 235 12.35 -18.46 10.91
N PHE A 236 11.24 -18.29 11.62
CA PHE A 236 9.99 -18.99 11.32
C PHE A 236 9.37 -18.56 9.98
N LEU A 237 9.41 -17.26 9.66
CA LEU A 237 8.77 -16.72 8.45
C LEU A 237 9.66 -16.76 7.20
N TYR A 238 10.98 -16.58 7.37
CA TYR A 238 11.91 -16.37 6.27
C TYR A 238 13.06 -17.38 6.23
N GLY A 239 13.34 -18.11 7.32
CA GLY A 239 14.42 -19.09 7.40
C GLY A 239 15.77 -18.50 7.83
N GLU A 240 16.79 -19.36 7.90
CA GLU A 240 18.12 -19.01 8.44
C GLU A 240 18.86 -17.97 7.58
N ASP A 241 18.66 -18.00 6.26
CA ASP A 241 19.29 -17.06 5.33
C ASP A 241 18.91 -15.60 5.58
N PHE A 242 17.80 -15.36 6.30
CA PHE A 242 17.28 -14.03 6.63
C PHE A 242 17.56 -13.60 8.06
N LEU A 243 18.32 -14.35 8.87
CA LEU A 243 18.56 -14.00 10.28
C LEU A 243 19.11 -12.57 10.49
N GLY A 244 19.86 -12.02 9.53
CA GLY A 244 20.29 -10.61 9.57
C GLY A 244 19.13 -9.60 9.62
N ALA A 245 17.92 -9.99 9.25
CA ALA A 245 16.71 -9.18 9.32
C ALA A 245 16.21 -9.02 10.77
N ALA A 246 16.60 -9.91 11.69
CA ALA A 246 16.16 -9.86 13.08
C ALA A 246 16.72 -8.62 13.79
N ASP A 247 18.00 -8.29 13.61
CA ASP A 247 18.60 -7.09 14.19
C ASP A 247 17.98 -5.80 13.63
N ILE A 248 17.69 -5.79 12.33
CA ILE A 248 17.00 -4.69 11.69
C ILE A 248 15.59 -4.56 12.27
N LEU A 249 14.84 -5.65 12.40
CA LEU A 249 13.49 -5.68 12.97
C LEU A 249 13.47 -5.17 14.41
N ARG A 250 14.44 -5.58 15.25
CA ARG A 250 14.56 -5.16 16.66
C ARG A 250 14.62 -3.65 16.81
N ILE A 251 15.35 -2.98 15.92
CA ILE A 251 15.52 -1.53 15.94
C ILE A 251 14.34 -0.84 15.23
N TYR A 252 14.01 -1.32 14.04
CA TYR A 252 13.05 -0.68 13.15
C TYR A 252 11.62 -0.70 13.71
N ILE A 253 11.22 -1.73 14.48
CA ILE A 253 9.85 -1.81 15.02
C ILE A 253 9.50 -0.63 15.95
N TRP A 254 10.49 -0.01 16.60
CA TRP A 254 10.30 1.16 17.46
C TRP A 254 9.88 2.41 16.68
N THR A 255 10.14 2.47 15.37
CA THR A 255 9.59 3.52 14.49
C THR A 255 8.06 3.53 14.52
N GLY A 256 7.42 2.40 14.82
CA GLY A 256 5.97 2.28 14.96
C GLY A 256 5.36 3.22 16.01
N ILE A 257 6.12 3.64 17.03
CA ILE A 257 5.68 4.65 18.00
C ILE A 257 5.53 6.01 17.31
N PHE A 258 6.56 6.44 16.57
CA PHE A 258 6.55 7.71 15.84
C PHE A 258 5.51 7.72 14.72
N VAL A 259 5.33 6.59 14.04
CA VAL A 259 4.28 6.44 13.02
C VAL A 259 2.89 6.57 13.65
N SER A 260 2.63 5.91 14.79
CA SER A 260 1.35 6.00 15.49
C SER A 260 1.05 7.43 15.96
N LEU A 261 2.07 8.12 16.47
CA LEU A 261 1.97 9.54 16.83
C LEU A 261 1.74 10.45 15.61
N GLY A 262 2.43 10.20 14.50
CA GLY A 262 2.27 10.93 13.25
C GLY A 262 0.85 10.80 12.67
N ILE A 263 0.27 9.60 12.74
CA ILE A 263 -1.12 9.37 12.33
C ILE A 263 -2.07 10.17 13.22
N ALA A 264 -1.90 10.12 14.55
CA ALA A 264 -2.72 10.87 15.49
C ALA A 264 -2.61 12.40 15.31
N SER A 265 -1.38 12.91 15.17
CA SER A 265 -1.10 14.35 15.03
C SER A 265 -1.61 14.91 13.71
N SER A 266 -1.50 14.14 12.61
CA SER A 266 -2.05 14.55 11.31
C SER A 266 -3.54 14.86 11.38
N LYS A 267 -4.32 14.04 12.10
CA LYS A 267 -5.75 14.26 12.29
C LYS A 267 -6.04 15.42 13.22
N TRP A 268 -5.23 15.60 14.25
CA TRP A 268 -5.34 16.75 15.15
C TRP A 268 -5.10 18.08 14.42
N LEU A 269 -4.06 18.17 13.59
CA LEU A 269 -3.76 19.37 12.78
C LEU A 269 -4.93 19.78 11.87
N ILE A 270 -5.59 18.79 11.26
CA ILE A 270 -6.80 19.02 10.44
C ILE A 270 -7.91 19.67 11.27
N VAL A 271 -8.14 19.16 12.50
CA VAL A 271 -9.20 19.68 13.39
C VAL A 271 -8.89 21.07 13.90
N GLU A 272 -7.62 21.38 14.17
CA GLU A 272 -7.17 22.71 14.57
C GLU A 272 -7.00 23.67 13.40
N LYS A 273 -7.24 23.23 12.16
CA LYS A 273 -7.06 24.01 10.92
C LYS A 273 -5.62 24.52 10.75
N LEU A 274 -4.65 23.72 11.16
CA LEU A 274 -3.21 24.00 11.08
C LEU A 274 -2.54 23.31 9.89
N GLU A 275 -3.29 23.01 8.83
CA GLU A 275 -2.78 22.32 7.62
C GLU A 275 -1.92 23.22 6.70
N ARG A 276 -1.52 24.42 7.15
CA ARG A 276 -0.77 25.40 6.35
C ARG A 276 0.69 25.49 6.77
#